data_AF-A0A2E4ZSA4-F1
#
_entry.id   AF-A0A2E4ZSA4-F1
#
_cell.length_a   1.000
_cell.length_b   1.000
_cell.length_c   1.000
_cell.angle_alpha   90.00
_cell.angle_beta   90.00
_cell.angle_gamma   90.00
#
_symmetry.space_group_name_H-M   'P 1'
#
loop_
_entity.id
_entity.type
_entity.pdbx_description
1 polymer ?
#
loop_
_entity_poly.entity_id
_entity_poly.type
_entity_poly.pdbx_seq_one_letter_code
_entity_poly.pdbx_strand_id
1 'polypeptide(L)'
;MAINDPLELFIADKTTGAFKTLGKANVPKVLKLTIPVDPIFKRNQFLIDGANCSTLDFDLNGALSNICHNYLHFDTLLLHKKDMYGNVRRLNQGDFIDVLDRGKSATKRYISRLVKKEALIKPSNKYLFFVSPRFKIRGGYISVEEFDMLLKHDPLIKNCLGEDQSIQFNNWKIKKELM
;
A
#
# COMPACT_ATOMS: atom_id res chain seq x y z
N MET A 1 -4.25 16.61 -12.31
CA MET A 1 -3.23 15.78 -13.00
C MET A 1 -1.88 16.18 -12.45
N ALA A 2 -1.16 15.26 -11.80
CA ALA A 2 0.16 15.57 -11.25
C ALA A 2 1.16 15.73 -12.40
N ILE A 3 1.82 16.88 -12.47
CA ILE A 3 2.91 17.15 -13.41
C ILE A 3 4.06 16.20 -13.01
N ASN A 4 4.38 15.26 -13.90
CA ASN A 4 5.57 14.43 -13.80
C ASN A 4 6.74 15.29 -14.27
N ASP A 5 7.63 15.69 -13.37
CA ASP A 5 8.86 16.36 -13.78
C ASP A 5 9.78 15.34 -14.44
N PRO A 6 10.20 15.54 -15.71
CA PRO A 6 11.12 14.65 -16.38
C PRO A 6 12.49 14.71 -15.68
N LEU A 7 12.98 13.57 -15.22
CA LEU A 7 14.30 13.44 -14.60
C LEU A 7 15.35 13.12 -15.64
N GLU A 8 16.45 13.86 -15.71
CA GLU A 8 17.62 13.42 -16.44
C GLU A 8 18.36 12.36 -15.62
N LEU A 9 18.48 11.15 -16.17
CA LEU A 9 19.24 10.05 -15.58
C LEU A 9 20.72 10.25 -15.92
N PHE A 10 21.58 10.23 -14.92
CA PHE A 10 23.04 10.33 -15.11
C PHE A 10 23.73 9.06 -14.61
N ILE A 11 24.71 8.57 -15.36
CA ILE A 11 25.69 7.60 -14.86
C ILE A 11 27.02 8.33 -14.72
N ALA A 12 27.66 8.18 -13.55
CA ALA A 12 29.03 8.63 -13.36
C ALA A 12 30.00 7.56 -13.88
N ASP A 13 30.88 7.95 -14.78
CA ASP A 13 32.01 7.11 -15.20
C ASP A 13 32.97 6.94 -14.01
N LYS A 14 33.16 5.69 -13.56
CA LYS A 14 33.93 5.38 -12.35
C LYS A 14 35.42 5.75 -12.44
N THR A 15 35.93 5.93 -13.66
CA THR A 15 37.35 6.19 -13.95
C THR A 15 37.63 7.67 -14.14
N THR A 16 36.68 8.42 -14.70
CA THR A 16 36.87 9.84 -15.06
C THR A 16 36.04 10.80 -14.21
N GLY A 17 35.07 10.29 -13.45
CA GLY A 17 34.13 11.12 -12.67
C GLY A 17 33.14 11.91 -13.53
N ALA A 18 33.18 11.75 -14.86
CA ALA A 18 32.30 12.45 -15.77
C ALA A 18 30.87 11.87 -15.71
N PHE A 19 29.87 12.74 -15.62
CA PHE A 19 28.46 12.36 -15.65
C PHE A 19 27.98 12.28 -17.11
N LYS A 20 27.46 11.12 -17.51
CA LYS A 20 26.83 10.90 -18.81
C LYS A 20 25.32 10.85 -18.66
N THR A 21 24.60 11.70 -19.38
CA THR A 21 23.14 11.67 -19.45
C THR A 21 22.68 10.43 -20.23
N LEU A 22 21.93 9.54 -19.56
CA LEU A 22 21.34 8.33 -20.14
C LEU A 22 20.00 8.58 -20.82
N GLY A 23 19.28 9.64 -20.42
CA GLY A 23 17.98 10.00 -20.98
C GLY A 23 17.08 10.71 -19.98
N LYS A 24 15.82 10.98 -20.38
CA LYS A 24 14.79 11.57 -19.51
C LYS A 24 13.80 10.48 -19.04
N ALA A 25 13.61 10.35 -17.74
CA ALA A 25 12.67 9.43 -17.13
C ALA A 25 11.56 10.19 -16.39
N ASN A 26 10.30 9.86 -16.66
CA ASN A 26 9.19 10.36 -15.85
C ASN A 26 9.16 9.64 -14.51
N VAL A 27 9.35 10.40 -13.43
CA VAL A 27 9.21 9.90 -12.05
C VAL A 27 7.82 10.26 -11.56
N PRO A 28 6.87 9.31 -11.50
CA PRO A 28 5.53 9.61 -11.03
C PRO A 28 5.53 9.85 -9.52
N LYS A 29 4.56 10.64 -9.04
CA LYS A 29 4.30 10.77 -7.59
C LYS A 29 3.46 9.59 -7.04
N VAL A 30 2.87 8.81 -7.93
CA VAL A 30 1.88 7.78 -7.61
C VAL A 30 2.05 6.59 -8.55
N LEU A 31 2.11 5.38 -8.00
CA LEU A 31 2.12 4.12 -8.73
C LEU A 31 0.70 3.57 -8.84
N LYS A 32 0.38 2.99 -9.98
CA LYS A 32 -0.81 2.18 -10.16
C LYS A 32 -0.50 0.74 -9.76
N LEU A 33 -1.27 0.18 -8.84
CA LEU A 33 -1.20 -1.23 -8.51
C LEU A 33 -2.02 -2.01 -9.53
N THR A 34 -1.35 -2.89 -10.27
CA THR A 34 -1.98 -3.92 -11.11
C THR A 34 -2.19 -5.14 -10.25
N ILE A 35 -3.43 -5.32 -9.82
CA ILE A 35 -3.87 -6.57 -9.22
C ILE A 35 -4.58 -7.33 -10.35
N PRO A 36 -4.31 -8.63 -10.54
CA PRO A 36 -4.98 -9.43 -11.56
C PRO A 36 -6.50 -9.26 -11.41
N VAL A 37 -7.12 -8.68 -12.44
CA VAL A 37 -8.55 -8.42 -12.47
C VAL A 37 -9.23 -9.77 -12.71
N ASP A 38 -9.91 -10.29 -11.69
CA ASP A 38 -10.91 -11.32 -11.93
C ASP A 38 -12.15 -10.64 -12.57
N PRO A 39 -12.57 -11.04 -13.78
CA PRO A 39 -13.68 -10.44 -14.51
C PRO A 39 -15.04 -10.55 -13.81
N ILE A 40 -15.16 -11.32 -12.73
CA ILE A 40 -16.43 -11.62 -12.06
C ILE A 40 -16.95 -10.45 -11.19
N PHE A 41 -16.11 -9.48 -10.79
CA PHE A 41 -16.47 -8.54 -9.72
C PHE A 41 -16.94 -7.13 -10.17
N LYS A 42 -18.15 -6.75 -9.75
CA LYS A 42 -18.85 -5.48 -10.10
C LYS A 42 -18.19 -4.22 -9.53
N ARG A 43 -18.45 -3.07 -10.18
CA ARG A 43 -17.78 -1.74 -10.05
C ARG A 43 -17.64 -1.09 -8.67
N ASN A 44 -18.23 -1.57 -7.56
CA ASN A 44 -18.23 -0.86 -6.27
C ASN A 44 -17.95 -1.71 -5.00
N GLN A 45 -17.33 -2.88 -5.10
CA GLN A 45 -17.07 -3.73 -3.93
C GLN A 45 -15.58 -3.95 -3.69
N PHE A 46 -15.14 -3.77 -2.44
CA PHE A 46 -13.88 -4.30 -1.93
C PHE A 46 -14.01 -5.81 -1.86
N LEU A 47 -13.05 -6.52 -2.42
CA LEU A 47 -12.96 -7.97 -2.27
C LEU A 47 -11.59 -8.33 -1.76
N ILE A 48 -11.58 -9.25 -0.81
CA ILE A 48 -10.38 -9.83 -0.26
C ILE A 48 -10.09 -11.10 -1.04
N ASP A 49 -8.87 -11.21 -1.59
CA ASP A 49 -8.49 -12.32 -2.47
C ASP A 49 -8.64 -13.66 -1.75
N GLY A 50 -9.61 -14.47 -2.20
CA GLY A 50 -9.98 -15.75 -1.60
C GLY A 50 -8.82 -16.73 -1.48
N ALA A 51 -7.85 -16.69 -2.41
CA ALA A 51 -6.69 -17.56 -2.37
C ALA A 51 -5.76 -17.22 -1.20
N ASN A 52 -5.50 -15.93 -0.95
CA ASN A 52 -4.69 -15.48 0.19
C ASN A 52 -5.49 -15.49 1.51
N CYS A 53 -6.82 -15.32 1.46
CA CYS A 53 -7.73 -15.50 2.60
C CYS A 53 -7.68 -16.91 3.20
N SER A 54 -7.30 -17.93 2.42
CA SER A 54 -7.14 -19.31 2.93
C SER A 54 -6.11 -19.43 4.06
N THR A 55 -5.19 -18.45 4.16
CA THR A 55 -4.17 -18.39 5.23
C THR A 55 -4.68 -17.76 6.53
N LEU A 56 -5.85 -17.13 6.48
CA LEU A 56 -6.57 -16.53 7.61
C LEU A 56 -7.73 -17.45 8.01
N ASP A 57 -7.99 -17.55 9.32
CA ASP A 57 -9.21 -18.22 9.77
C ASP A 57 -10.44 -17.36 9.44
N PHE A 58 -11.62 -17.99 9.46
CA PHE A 58 -12.89 -17.34 9.11
C PHE A 58 -13.11 -16.04 9.91
N ASP A 59 -12.79 -16.07 11.20
CA ASP A 59 -12.90 -14.93 12.10
C ASP A 59 -11.97 -13.77 11.72
N LEU A 60 -10.70 -14.02 11.38
CA LEU A 60 -9.78 -12.97 10.95
C LEU A 60 -10.16 -12.43 9.58
N ASN A 61 -10.67 -13.26 8.67
CA ASN A 61 -11.20 -12.81 7.39
C ASN A 61 -12.39 -11.86 7.58
N GLY A 62 -13.34 -12.23 8.45
CA GLY A 62 -14.47 -11.37 8.80
C GLY A 62 -14.00 -10.04 9.42
N ALA A 63 -13.03 -10.09 10.34
CA ALA A 63 -12.47 -8.90 10.96
C ALA A 63 -11.78 -7.98 9.94
N LEU A 64 -10.95 -8.53 9.05
CA LEU A 64 -10.28 -7.76 8.00
C LEU A 64 -11.30 -7.11 7.06
N SER A 65 -12.33 -7.85 6.65
CA SER A 65 -13.42 -7.36 5.82
C SER A 65 -14.13 -6.17 6.47
N ASN A 66 -14.53 -6.29 7.74
CA ASN A 66 -15.19 -5.22 8.47
C ASN A 66 -14.31 -3.98 8.61
N ILE A 67 -13.01 -4.15 8.94
CA ILE A 67 -12.06 -3.05 9.04
C ILE A 67 -11.90 -2.33 7.70
N CYS A 68 -11.70 -3.09 6.62
CA CYS A 68 -11.55 -2.53 5.28
C CYS A 68 -12.81 -1.78 4.85
N HIS A 69 -13.99 -2.34 5.07
CA HIS A 69 -15.26 -1.70 4.69
C HIS A 69 -15.46 -0.34 5.38
N ASN A 70 -15.01 -0.20 6.62
CA ASN A 70 -15.21 1.01 7.41
C ASN A 70 -14.10 2.06 7.23
N TYR A 71 -12.85 1.62 7.03
CA TYR A 71 -11.69 2.53 7.10
C TYR A 71 -10.79 2.51 5.86
N LEU A 72 -11.02 1.62 4.90
CA LEU A 72 -10.32 1.66 3.62
C LEU A 72 -11.11 2.50 2.63
N HIS A 73 -10.53 3.61 2.20
CA HIS A 73 -11.13 4.47 1.19
C HIS A 73 -10.63 4.12 -0.22
N PHE A 74 -11.35 4.59 -1.25
CA PHE A 74 -11.00 4.34 -2.66
C PHE A 74 -9.56 4.79 -2.97
N ASP A 75 -8.88 4.02 -3.82
CA ASP A 75 -7.52 4.30 -4.31
C ASP A 75 -6.43 4.44 -3.24
N THR A 76 -6.60 3.85 -2.06
CA THR A 76 -5.52 3.74 -1.08
C THR A 76 -5.42 2.35 -0.46
N LEU A 77 -4.26 2.03 0.10
CA LEU A 77 -4.05 0.90 1.00
C LEU A 77 -4.10 1.33 2.48
N LEU A 78 -4.15 2.63 2.73
CA LEU A 78 -4.12 3.22 4.05
C LEU A 78 -5.47 3.13 4.74
N LEU A 79 -5.51 2.48 5.89
CA LEU A 79 -6.67 2.51 6.78
C LEU A 79 -6.69 3.84 7.53
N HIS A 80 -7.73 4.63 7.30
CA HIS A 80 -7.89 5.92 7.95
C HIS A 80 -9.35 6.30 8.13
N LYS A 81 -9.58 7.30 8.99
CA LYS A 81 -10.84 8.02 9.05
C LYS A 81 -10.61 9.47 8.65
N LYS A 82 -11.62 10.09 8.05
CA LYS A 82 -11.61 11.53 7.76
C LYS A 82 -12.26 12.29 8.89
N ASP A 83 -11.70 13.45 9.25
CA ASP A 83 -12.39 14.36 10.14
C ASP A 83 -13.42 15.24 9.42
N MET A 84 -14.08 16.11 10.16
CA MET A 84 -15.10 17.03 9.64
C MET A 84 -14.60 18.00 8.56
N TYR A 85 -13.27 18.13 8.40
CA TYR A 85 -12.64 18.94 7.35
C TYR A 85 -12.08 18.09 6.22
N GLY A 86 -12.32 16.77 6.24
CA GLY A 86 -11.82 15.83 5.23
C GLY A 86 -10.36 15.40 5.44
N ASN A 87 -9.71 15.81 6.54
CA ASN A 87 -8.31 15.44 6.80
C ASN A 87 -8.21 13.99 7.26
N VAL A 88 -7.18 13.30 6.75
CA VAL A 88 -6.84 11.93 7.10
C VAL A 88 -6.33 11.85 8.54
N ARG A 89 -6.95 11.01 9.38
CA ARG A 89 -6.55 10.80 10.77
C ARG A 89 -6.20 9.35 11.07
N ARG A 90 -5.37 9.20 12.11
CA ARG A 90 -5.02 7.91 12.68
C ARG A 90 -6.20 7.24 13.36
N LEU A 91 -6.35 5.95 13.07
CA LEU A 91 -7.25 5.08 13.81
C LEU A 91 -6.71 4.83 15.22
N ASN A 92 -7.56 5.07 16.21
CA ASN A 92 -7.28 4.78 17.61
C ASN A 92 -7.82 3.39 18.00
N GLN A 93 -7.53 2.95 19.23
CA GLN A 93 -7.98 1.64 19.69
C GLN A 93 -9.51 1.53 19.81
N GLY A 94 -10.21 2.64 20.08
CA GLY A 94 -11.67 2.69 20.16
C GLY A 94 -12.32 2.44 18.80
N ASP A 95 -11.79 3.06 17.74
CA ASP A 95 -12.25 2.85 16.36
C ASP A 95 -12.30 1.35 16.00
N PHE A 96 -11.24 0.60 16.34
CA PHE A 96 -11.22 -0.85 16.11
C PHE A 96 -12.14 -1.65 17.04
N ILE A 97 -12.39 -1.17 18.27
CA ILE A 97 -13.33 -1.82 19.20
C ILE A 97 -14.75 -1.73 18.65
N ASP A 98 -15.13 -0.54 18.19
CA ASP A 98 -16.47 -0.26 17.67
C ASP A 98 -16.75 -1.07 16.40
N VAL A 99 -15.79 -1.11 15.46
CA VAL A 99 -15.96 -1.85 14.20
C VAL A 99 -15.91 -3.37 14.36
N LEU A 100 -15.10 -3.87 15.28
CA LEU A 100 -15.04 -5.32 15.53
C LEU A 100 -16.08 -5.79 16.54
N ASP A 101 -16.82 -4.86 17.16
CA ASP A 101 -17.77 -5.09 18.26
C ASP A 101 -17.19 -5.99 19.36
N ARG A 102 -16.00 -5.62 19.84
CA ARG A 102 -15.22 -6.45 20.77
C ARG A 102 -14.51 -5.63 21.84
N GLY A 103 -14.44 -6.19 23.04
CA GLY A 103 -13.68 -5.60 24.14
C GLY A 103 -12.19 -5.40 23.82
N LYS A 104 -11.57 -4.42 24.48
CA LYS A 104 -10.20 -3.94 24.21
C LYS A 104 -9.15 -5.05 24.05
N SER A 105 -9.13 -6.05 24.93
CA SER A 105 -8.14 -7.13 24.90
C SER A 105 -8.33 -8.06 23.69
N ALA A 106 -9.59 -8.34 23.32
CA ALA A 106 -9.91 -9.15 22.16
C ALA A 106 -9.54 -8.41 20.86
N THR A 107 -9.91 -7.14 20.74
CA THR A 107 -9.56 -6.29 19.59
C THR A 107 -8.06 -6.22 19.37
N LYS A 108 -7.28 -5.96 20.44
CA LYS A 108 -5.81 -5.98 20.36
C LYS A 108 -5.26 -7.31 19.85
N ARG A 109 -5.82 -8.44 20.33
CA ARG A 109 -5.43 -9.77 19.89
C ARG A 109 -5.73 -9.97 18.40
N TYR A 110 -6.89 -9.56 17.92
CA TYR A 110 -7.27 -9.65 16.51
C TYR A 110 -6.34 -8.82 15.62
N ILE A 111 -6.12 -7.55 15.93
CA ILE A 111 -5.21 -6.70 15.15
C ILE A 111 -3.79 -7.27 15.15
N SER A 112 -3.30 -7.76 16.30
CA SER A 112 -1.98 -8.41 16.38
C SER A 112 -1.88 -9.64 15.48
N ARG A 113 -2.93 -10.49 15.44
CA ARG A 113 -2.98 -11.66 14.56
C ARG A 113 -3.02 -11.27 13.08
N LEU A 114 -3.80 -10.24 12.71
CA LEU A 114 -3.83 -9.73 11.34
C LEU A 114 -2.47 -9.19 10.89
N VAL A 115 -1.75 -8.51 11.78
CA VAL A 115 -0.36 -8.06 11.52
C VAL A 115 0.60 -9.23 11.39
N LYS A 116 0.50 -10.22 12.29
CA LYS A 116 1.34 -11.44 12.25
C LYS A 116 1.12 -12.25 10.96
N LYS A 117 -0.09 -12.19 10.40
CA LYS A 117 -0.46 -12.84 9.14
C LYS A 117 -0.23 -11.96 7.91
N GLU A 118 0.42 -10.81 8.09
CA GLU A 118 0.76 -9.85 7.04
C GLU A 118 -0.46 -9.29 6.29
N ALA A 119 -1.67 -9.47 6.84
CA ALA A 119 -2.89 -8.93 6.27
C ALA A 119 -3.01 -7.42 6.53
N LEU A 120 -2.54 -6.99 7.70
CA LEU A 120 -2.32 -5.59 8.03
C LEU A 120 -0.83 -5.31 8.18
N ILE A 121 -0.36 -4.25 7.55
CA ILE A 121 1.01 -3.79 7.65
C ILE A 121 1.03 -2.59 8.60
N LYS A 122 1.91 -2.64 9.61
CA LYS A 122 2.12 -1.56 10.57
C LYS A 122 3.59 -1.14 10.52
N PRO A 123 3.97 -0.20 9.64
CA PRO A 123 5.38 0.09 9.38
C PRO A 123 6.15 0.63 10.59
N SER A 124 5.46 1.37 11.47
CA SER A 124 6.01 1.78 12.76
C SER A 124 4.91 2.17 13.74
N ASN A 125 5.29 2.48 14.97
CA ASN A 125 4.38 3.10 15.94
C ASN A 125 3.97 4.52 15.57
N LYS A 126 4.65 5.19 14.63
CA LYS A 126 4.28 6.52 14.13
C LYS A 126 3.33 6.45 12.94
N TYR A 127 3.40 5.37 12.16
CA TYR A 127 2.58 5.20 10.97
C TYR A 127 1.21 4.58 11.25
N LEU A 128 0.32 4.78 10.29
CA LEU A 128 -1.02 4.20 10.23
C LEU A 128 -0.96 2.72 9.82
N PHE A 129 -2.10 2.04 9.88
CA PHE A 129 -2.22 0.69 9.36
C PHE A 129 -2.47 0.72 7.86
N PHE A 130 -1.84 -0.19 7.14
CA PHE A 130 -2.08 -0.42 5.72
C PHE A 130 -2.63 -1.83 5.52
N VAL A 131 -3.49 -2.00 4.54
CA VAL A 131 -3.94 -3.31 4.10
C VAL A 131 -2.90 -3.86 3.13
N SER A 132 -2.42 -5.09 3.34
CA SER A 132 -1.54 -5.71 2.37
C SER A 132 -2.31 -5.90 1.05
N PRO A 133 -1.77 -5.44 -0.08
CA PRO A 133 -2.45 -5.57 -1.37
C PRO A 133 -2.56 -7.03 -1.84
N ARG A 134 -1.84 -7.97 -1.21
CA ARG A 134 -2.05 -9.41 -1.42
C ARG A 134 -3.44 -9.88 -1.01
N PHE A 135 -4.06 -9.19 -0.06
CA PHE A 135 -5.41 -9.44 0.40
C PHE A 135 -6.43 -8.52 -0.29
N LYS A 136 -6.05 -7.77 -1.33
CA LYS A 136 -6.93 -6.83 -2.02
C LYS A 136 -7.08 -7.27 -3.48
N ILE A 137 -8.31 -7.45 -3.95
CA ILE A 137 -8.59 -7.83 -5.36
C ILE A 137 -8.66 -6.59 -6.27
N ARG A 138 -8.82 -5.39 -5.71
CA ARG A 138 -8.90 -4.17 -6.53
C ARG A 138 -7.59 -3.40 -6.58
N GLY A 139 -7.15 -3.17 -7.81
CA GLY A 139 -6.15 -2.15 -8.15
C GLY A 139 -6.48 -0.81 -7.49
N GLY A 140 -5.45 -0.01 -7.31
CA GLY A 140 -5.54 1.30 -6.68
C GLY A 140 -4.28 2.09 -6.98
N TYR A 141 -4.28 3.32 -6.51
CA TYR A 141 -3.11 4.17 -6.57
C TYR A 141 -2.40 4.15 -5.21
N ILE A 142 -1.09 4.33 -5.22
CA ILE A 142 -0.31 4.46 -3.99
C ILE A 142 0.82 5.44 -4.26
N SER A 143 1.13 6.31 -3.29
CA SER A 143 2.31 7.16 -3.46
C SER A 143 3.58 6.30 -3.55
N VAL A 144 4.59 6.80 -4.25
CA VAL A 144 5.84 6.03 -4.39
C VAL A 144 6.52 5.84 -3.02
N GLU A 145 6.37 6.82 -2.13
CA GLU A 145 6.85 6.80 -0.76
C GLU A 145 6.16 5.74 0.09
N GLU A 146 4.82 5.66 0.02
CA GLU A 146 4.07 4.60 0.71
C GLU A 146 4.42 3.24 0.14
N PHE A 147 4.60 3.12 -1.18
CA PHE A 147 5.00 1.86 -1.80
C PHE A 147 6.40 1.41 -1.36
N ASP A 148 7.40 2.31 -1.34
CA ASP A 148 8.76 2.03 -0.82
C ASP A 148 8.71 1.60 0.64
N MET A 149 7.86 2.25 1.45
CA MET A 149 7.64 1.87 2.84
C MET A 149 7.06 0.46 2.95
N LEU A 150 6.00 0.15 2.19
CA LEU A 150 5.37 -1.17 2.22
C LEU A 150 6.30 -2.26 1.68
N LEU A 151 7.08 -1.99 0.64
CA LEU A 151 8.04 -2.93 0.06
C LEU A 151 9.10 -3.39 1.06
N LYS A 152 9.49 -2.54 2.00
CA LYS A 152 10.40 -2.90 3.10
C LYS A 152 9.79 -3.86 4.11
N HIS A 153 8.46 -3.87 4.23
CA HIS A 153 7.73 -4.73 5.16
C HIS A 153 7.22 -6.02 4.51
N ASP A 154 6.76 -5.94 3.26
CA ASP A 154 6.29 -7.08 2.47
C ASP A 154 6.94 -7.02 1.07
N PRO A 155 8.09 -7.70 0.87
CA PRO A 155 8.79 -7.70 -0.42
C PRO A 155 7.96 -8.24 -1.59
N LEU A 156 6.89 -9.00 -1.32
CA LEU A 156 6.03 -9.59 -2.34
C LEU A 156 5.08 -8.55 -2.97
N ILE A 157 4.93 -7.37 -2.35
CA ILE A 157 4.16 -6.24 -2.92
C ILE A 157 4.66 -5.79 -4.30
N LYS A 158 5.93 -6.06 -4.63
CA LYS A 158 6.49 -5.78 -5.97
C LYS A 158 5.71 -6.48 -7.09
N ASN A 159 5.11 -7.64 -6.79
CA ASN A 159 4.31 -8.41 -7.75
C ASN A 159 2.98 -7.71 -8.08
N CYS A 160 2.59 -6.69 -7.31
CA CYS A 160 1.42 -5.86 -7.58
C CYS A 160 1.74 -4.69 -8.53
N LEU A 161 2.98 -4.53 -8.99
CA LEU A 161 3.34 -3.54 -10.00
C LEU A 161 3.34 -4.18 -11.38
N GLY A 162 2.82 -3.44 -12.37
CA GLY A 162 3.02 -3.75 -13.77
C GLY A 162 4.47 -3.46 -14.17
N GLU A 163 4.85 -3.89 -15.37
CA GLU A 163 6.20 -3.67 -15.90
C GLU A 163 6.56 -2.17 -15.92
N ASP A 164 5.69 -1.34 -16.50
CA ASP A 164 5.88 0.12 -16.54
C ASP A 164 6.01 0.75 -15.15
N GLN A 165 5.20 0.30 -14.19
CA GLN A 165 5.21 0.83 -12.82
C GLN A 165 6.44 0.37 -12.05
N SER A 166 6.95 -0.83 -12.35
CA SER A 166 8.21 -1.32 -11.81
C SER A 166 9.39 -0.47 -12.30
N ILE A 167 9.40 -0.12 -13.58
CA ILE A 167 10.40 0.79 -14.16
C ILE A 167 10.32 2.18 -13.49
N GLN A 168 9.10 2.72 -13.36
CA GLN A 168 8.86 4.01 -12.70
C GLN A 168 9.35 4.02 -11.24
N PHE A 169 9.07 2.97 -10.48
CA PHE A 169 9.53 2.82 -9.11
C PHE A 169 11.07 2.79 -9.01
N ASN A 170 11.73 2.01 -9.87
CA ASN A 170 13.19 1.93 -9.88
C ASN A 170 13.85 3.27 -10.22
N ASN A 171 13.29 4.02 -11.18
CA ASN A 171 13.77 5.36 -11.52
C ASN A 171 13.64 6.33 -10.34
N TRP A 172 12.52 6.26 -9.60
CA TRP A 172 12.35 7.04 -8.37
C TRP A 172 13.38 6.66 -7.29
N LYS A 173 13.66 5.36 -7.12
CA LYS A 173 14.62 4.87 -6.13
C LYS A 173 16.04 5.38 -6.41
N ILE A 174 16.48 5.30 -7.67
CA ILE A 174 17.77 5.85 -8.11
C ILE A 174 17.84 7.35 -7.82
N LYS A 175 16.78 8.12 -8.13
CA LYS A 175 16.72 9.56 -7.82
C LYS A 175 16.94 9.82 -6.32
N LYS A 176 16.25 9.07 -5.47
CA LYS A 176 16.31 9.23 -4.02
C LYS A 176 17.68 8.89 -3.43
N GLU A 177 18.43 7.98 -4.06
CA GLU A 177 19.79 7.62 -3.64
C GLU A 177 20.86 8.63 -4.11
N LEU A 178 20.56 9.42 -5.15
CA LEU A 178 21.44 10.47 -5.69
C LEU A 178 21.24 11.85 -5.04
N MET A 179 20.17 12.03 -4.27
CA MET A 179 19.82 13.26 -3.54
C MET A 179 20.20 13.15 -2.06
#